data_AF-A0A7W1KK02-F1
#
_entry.id   AF-A0A7W1KK02-F1
#
_cell.length_a   1.000
_cell.length_b   1.000
_cell.length_c   1.000
_cell.angle_alpha   90.00
_cell.angle_beta   90.00
_cell.angle_gamma   90.00
#
_symmetry.space_group_name_H-M   'P 1'
#
loop_
_entity.id
_entity.type
_entity.pdbx_description
1 polymer ?
#
loop_
_entity_poly.entity_id
_entity_poly.type
_entity_poly.pdbx_seq_one_letter_code
_entity_poly.pdbx_strand_id
1 'polypeptide(L)'
;MNHPTLAARWRSWAPYLLSILRILAAFLFFHVGSAKLLAFPVAVMPDGGTAPLTSLAGIAGALEVVGGTLLLLGLFTRPVAFVVSGEMAFAYFIGHAPQGFWPVL
;
A
#
# COMPACT_ATOMS: atom_id res chain seq x y z
N MET A 1 -39.07 -17.23 -15.07
CA MET A 1 -37.69 -16.85 -15.45
C MET A 1 -37.10 -16.08 -14.27
N ASN A 2 -36.31 -16.72 -13.42
CA ASN A 2 -35.76 -16.08 -12.22
C ASN A 2 -34.49 -15.33 -12.61
N HIS A 3 -34.62 -14.05 -12.95
CA HIS A 3 -33.45 -13.21 -13.14
C HIS A 3 -32.73 -13.09 -11.78
N PRO A 4 -31.42 -13.40 -11.71
CA PRO A 4 -30.66 -13.20 -10.49
C PRO A 4 -30.77 -11.73 -10.07
N THR A 5 -31.08 -11.50 -8.80
CA THR A 5 -31.16 -10.16 -8.24
C THR A 5 -29.82 -9.44 -8.40
N LEU A 6 -29.84 -8.10 -8.51
CA LEU A 6 -28.61 -7.29 -8.61
C LEU A 6 -27.63 -7.62 -7.48
N ALA A 7 -28.13 -7.90 -6.28
CA ALA A 7 -27.31 -8.31 -5.13
C ALA A 7 -26.61 -9.68 -5.33
N ALA A 8 -27.30 -10.66 -5.95
CA ALA A 8 -26.69 -11.96 -6.27
C ALA A 8 -25.59 -11.82 -7.33
N ARG A 9 -25.84 -10.96 -8.34
CA ARG A 9 -24.83 -10.62 -9.36
C ARG A 9 -23.63 -9.89 -8.75
N TRP A 10 -23.82 -8.99 -7.80
CA TRP A 10 -22.69 -8.29 -7.15
C TRP A 10 -21.81 -9.26 -6.34
N ARG A 11 -22.42 -10.19 -5.60
CA ARG A 11 -21.69 -11.18 -4.78
C ARG A 11 -20.80 -12.09 -5.63
N SER A 12 -21.20 -12.43 -6.85
CA SER A 12 -20.37 -13.27 -7.73
C SER A 12 -19.10 -12.57 -8.21
N TRP A 13 -19.03 -11.24 -8.14
CA TRP A 13 -17.86 -10.44 -8.52
C TRP A 13 -16.89 -10.19 -7.36
N ALA A 14 -17.32 -10.40 -6.11
CA ALA A 14 -16.51 -10.20 -4.92
C ALA A 14 -15.09 -10.82 -4.98
N PRO A 15 -14.89 -12.10 -5.39
CA PRO A 15 -13.54 -12.68 -5.42
C PRO A 15 -12.62 -11.98 -6.43
N TYR A 16 -13.16 -11.51 -7.55
CA TYR A 16 -12.40 -10.78 -8.57
C TYR A 16 -12.02 -9.38 -8.07
N LEU A 17 -12.98 -8.65 -7.48
CA LEU A 17 -12.74 -7.32 -6.93
C LEU A 17 -11.71 -7.34 -5.78
N LEU A 18 -11.79 -8.33 -4.90
CA LEU A 18 -10.80 -8.51 -3.83
C LEU A 18 -9.41 -8.85 -4.38
N SER A 19 -9.33 -9.62 -5.47
CA SER A 19 -8.07 -9.93 -6.14
C SER A 19 -7.45 -8.69 -6.77
N ILE A 20 -8.26 -7.87 -7.45
CA ILE A 20 -7.82 -6.59 -8.04
C ILE A 20 -7.35 -5.65 -6.94
N LEU A 21 -8.14 -5.47 -5.87
CA LEU A 21 -7.77 -4.64 -4.73
C LEU A 21 -6.43 -5.07 -4.13
N ARG A 22 -6.23 -6.38 -3.94
CA ARG A 22 -4.98 -6.92 -3.41
C ARG A 22 -3.80 -6.60 -4.32
N ILE A 23 -3.94 -6.81 -5.63
CA ILE A 23 -2.86 -6.56 -6.60
C ILE A 23 -2.51 -5.06 -6.63
N LEU A 24 -3.51 -4.19 -6.66
CA LEU A 24 -3.30 -2.74 -6.66
C LEU A 24 -2.65 -2.26 -5.36
N ALA A 25 -3.14 -2.71 -4.21
CA ALA A 25 -2.53 -2.38 -2.92
C ALA A 25 -1.07 -2.86 -2.86
N ALA A 26 -0.82 -4.11 -3.25
CA ALA A 26 0.51 -4.69 -3.30
C ALA A 26 1.46 -3.89 -4.20
N PHE A 27 0.99 -3.50 -5.39
CA PHE A 27 1.75 -2.67 -6.32
C PHE A 27 2.07 -1.30 -5.73
N LEU A 28 1.09 -0.62 -5.13
CA LEU A 28 1.29 0.72 -4.56
C LEU A 28 2.31 0.69 -3.41
N PHE A 29 2.17 -0.28 -2.49
CA PHE A 29 3.14 -0.48 -1.42
C PHE A 29 4.54 -0.74 -1.98
N PHE A 30 4.68 -1.70 -2.89
CA PHE A 30 5.99 -2.02 -3.47
C PHE A 30 6.61 -0.81 -4.19
N HIS A 31 5.82 -0.06 -4.95
CA HIS A 31 6.26 1.10 -5.70
C HIS A 31 6.73 2.26 -4.79
N VAL A 32 5.98 2.57 -3.73
CA VAL A 32 6.38 3.63 -2.79
C VAL A 32 7.61 3.19 -1.99
N GLY A 33 7.65 1.94 -1.56
CA GLY A 33 8.81 1.39 -0.84
C GLY A 33 10.07 1.34 -1.70
N SER A 34 9.95 0.97 -2.98
CA SER A 34 11.09 1.00 -3.91
C SER A 34 11.58 2.42 -4.18
N ALA A 35 10.68 3.40 -4.23
CA ALA A 35 11.05 4.80 -4.37
C ALA A 35 11.86 5.29 -3.16
N LYS A 36 11.49 4.88 -1.93
CA LYS A 36 12.23 5.20 -0.70
C LYS A 36 13.58 4.51 -0.62
N LEU A 37 13.67 3.23 -0.96
CA LEU A 37 14.87 2.42 -0.73
C LEU A 37 15.85 2.36 -1.90
N LEU A 38 15.34 2.47 -3.13
CA LEU A 38 16.12 2.26 -4.35
C LEU A 38 16.13 3.49 -5.27
N ALA A 39 15.44 4.57 -4.89
CA ALA A 39 15.22 5.73 -5.75
C ALA A 39 14.61 5.36 -7.12
N PHE A 40 13.84 4.26 -7.16
CA PHE A 40 13.26 3.70 -8.38
C PHE A 40 11.73 3.56 -8.24
N PRO A 41 10.95 3.90 -9.28
CA PRO A 41 11.37 4.46 -10.56
C PRO A 41 11.64 5.98 -10.53
N VAL A 42 11.23 6.65 -9.45
CA VAL A 42 11.49 8.08 -9.21
C VAL A 42 11.98 8.24 -7.78
N ALA A 43 12.98 9.08 -7.57
CA ALA A 43 13.48 9.39 -6.24
C ALA A 43 12.49 10.31 -5.49
N VAL A 44 12.07 9.89 -4.29
CA VAL A 44 11.13 10.64 -3.44
C VAL A 44 11.78 11.21 -2.17
N MET A 45 13.01 10.78 -1.87
CA MET A 45 13.77 11.29 -0.73
C MET A 45 14.48 12.61 -1.10
N PRO A 46 14.83 13.44 -0.11
CA PRO A 46 15.64 14.63 -0.33
C PRO A 46 16.91 14.32 -1.13
N ASP A 47 17.35 15.29 -1.93
CA ASP A 47 18.56 15.21 -2.76
C ASP A 47 18.57 14.08 -3.80
N GLY A 48 17.41 13.46 -4.07
CA GLY A 48 17.28 12.37 -5.04
C GLY A 48 17.90 11.05 -4.56
N GLY A 49 18.21 10.94 -3.27
CA GLY A 49 18.87 9.77 -2.69
C GLY A 49 17.91 8.66 -2.24
N THR A 50 18.44 7.76 -1.40
CA THR A 50 17.69 6.65 -0.77
C THR A 50 17.63 6.82 0.73
N ALA A 51 16.54 6.37 1.36
CA ALA A 51 16.40 6.42 2.81
C ALA A 51 17.39 5.46 3.50
N PRO A 52 18.12 5.91 4.53
CA PRO A 52 18.91 5.00 5.37
C PRO A 52 18.00 3.95 6.01
N LEU A 53 18.39 2.67 5.99
CA LEU A 53 17.56 1.58 6.54
C LEU A 53 17.24 1.73 8.03
N THR A 54 18.09 2.44 8.78
CA THR A 54 17.91 2.73 10.20
C THR A 54 17.01 3.94 10.47
N SER A 55 16.61 4.67 9.43
CA SER A 55 15.69 5.81 9.53
C SER A 55 14.23 5.36 9.54
N LEU A 56 13.33 6.21 10.03
CA LEU A 56 11.88 5.96 9.97
C LEU A 56 11.40 5.69 8.54
N ALA A 57 11.89 6.46 7.56
CA ALA A 57 11.55 6.30 6.14
C ALA A 57 12.12 5.00 5.55
N GLY A 58 13.30 4.56 6.00
CA GLY A 58 13.90 3.29 5.59
C GLY A 58 13.15 2.08 6.13
N ILE A 59 12.75 2.12 7.42
CA ILE A 59 11.93 1.07 8.03
C ILE A 59 10.56 1.00 7.36
N ALA A 60 9.92 2.15 7.12
CA ALA A 60 8.68 2.22 6.34
C ALA A 60 8.87 1.61 4.95
N GLY A 61 9.87 2.06 4.19
CA GLY A 61 10.18 1.51 2.87
C GLY A 61 10.41 0.00 2.86
N ALA A 62 11.06 -0.54 3.89
CA ALA A 62 11.26 -1.99 4.01
C ALA A 62 9.93 -2.74 4.26
N LEU A 63 9.07 -2.21 5.12
CA LEU A 63 7.73 -2.76 5.36
C LEU A 63 6.87 -2.71 4.09
N GLU A 64 6.95 -1.62 3.33
CA GLU A 64 6.21 -1.44 2.08
C GLU A 64 6.68 -2.40 0.99
N VAL A 65 7.99 -2.57 0.79
CA VAL A 65 8.54 -3.51 -0.21
C VAL A 65 8.22 -4.96 0.17
N VAL A 66 8.52 -5.35 1.41
CA VAL A 66 8.31 -6.74 1.88
C VAL A 66 6.82 -7.03 1.94
N GLY A 67 6.04 -6.14 2.56
CA GLY A 67 4.59 -6.28 2.69
C GLY A 67 3.87 -6.28 1.34
N GLY A 68 4.23 -5.37 0.44
CA GLY A 68 3.71 -5.34 -0.93
C GLY A 68 4.01 -6.64 -1.69
N THR A 69 5.24 -7.15 -1.59
CA THR A 69 5.62 -8.42 -2.23
C THR A 69 4.83 -9.60 -1.67
N LEU A 70 4.70 -9.71 -0.34
CA LEU A 70 3.92 -10.77 0.29
C LEU A 70 2.44 -10.70 -0.09
N LEU A 71 1.86 -9.49 -0.13
CA LEU A 71 0.50 -9.27 -0.59
C LEU A 71 0.32 -9.68 -2.04
N LEU A 72 1.29 -9.39 -2.93
CA LEU A 72 1.25 -9.77 -4.34
C LEU A 72 1.28 -11.30 -4.52
N LEU A 73 2.16 -11.98 -3.79
CA LEU A 73 2.27 -13.45 -3.80
C LEU A 73 1.09 -14.13 -3.11
N GLY A 74 0.30 -13.41 -2.31
CA GLY A 74 -0.83 -13.95 -1.57
C GLY A 74 -0.42 -14.68 -0.29
N LEU A 75 0.78 -14.39 0.24
CA LEU A 75 1.32 -14.98 1.45
C LEU A 75 0.91 -14.16 2.67
N PHE A 76 0.39 -14.83 3.71
CA PHE A 76 0.03 -14.22 4.99
C PHE A 76 -0.81 -12.93 4.83
N THR A 77 -1.74 -12.90 3.88
CA THR A 77 -2.43 -11.67 3.44
C THR A 77 -3.09 -10.90 4.58
N ARG A 78 -3.72 -11.61 5.53
CA ARG A 78 -4.42 -10.99 6.68
C ARG A 78 -3.47 -10.24 7.63
N PRO A 79 -2.46 -10.88 8.25
CA PRO A 79 -1.54 -10.18 9.14
C PRO A 79 -0.69 -9.14 8.40
N VAL A 80 -0.26 -9.42 7.16
CA VAL A 80 0.51 -8.44 6.37
C VAL A 80 -0.32 -7.19 6.11
N ALA A 81 -1.56 -7.35 5.62
CA ALA A 81 -2.47 -6.22 5.37
C ALA A 81 -2.72 -5.39 6.63
N PHE A 82 -2.86 -6.04 7.80
CA PHE A 82 -3.01 -5.33 9.07
C PHE A 82 -1.78 -4.46 9.36
N VAL A 83 -0.57 -5.01 9.26
CA VAL A 83 0.67 -4.27 9.53
C VAL A 83 0.85 -3.10 8.58
N VAL A 84 0.75 -3.31 7.26
CA VAL A 84 0.97 -2.23 6.28
C VAL A 84 -0.14 -1.17 6.32
N SER A 85 -1.37 -1.54 6.70
CA SER A 85 -2.44 -0.56 6.93
C SER A 85 -2.17 0.33 8.14
N GLY A 86 -1.62 -0.25 9.22
CA GLY A 86 -1.20 0.51 10.40
C GLY A 86 -0.06 1.46 10.08
N GLU A 87 0.95 0.99 9.36
CA GLU A 87 2.08 1.81 8.89
C GLU A 87 1.60 3.04 8.09
N MET A 88 0.67 2.86 7.13
CA MET A 88 0.06 4.00 6.41
C MET A 88 -0.74 4.94 7.30
N ALA A 89 -1.45 4.42 8.30
CA ALA A 89 -2.17 5.28 9.26
C ALA A 89 -1.17 6.18 10.02
N PHE A 90 -0.06 5.63 10.52
CA PHE A 90 1.00 6.43 11.15
C PHE A 90 1.63 7.42 10.16
N ALA A 91 1.90 7.00 8.92
CA ALA A 91 2.46 7.87 7.88
C ALA A 91 1.56 9.09 7.59
N TYR A 92 0.23 8.93 7.62
CA TYR A 92 -0.70 10.04 7.52
C TYR A 92 -0.56 11.02 8.69
N PHE A 93 -0.60 10.54 9.94
CA PHE A 93 -0.55 11.44 11.09
C PHE A 93 0.79 12.14 11.28
N ILE A 94 1.89 11.48 10.89
CA ILE A 94 3.24 12.05 11.01
C ILE A 94 3.54 13.00 9.85
N GLY A 95 3.26 12.60 8.61
CA GLY A 95 3.67 13.32 7.42
C GLY A 95 2.63 14.28 6.84
N HIS A 96 1.35 13.97 6.97
CA HIS A 96 0.28 14.63 6.21
C HIS A 96 -0.65 15.48 7.09
N ALA A 97 -1.09 14.94 8.23
CA ALA A 97 -2.01 15.65 9.12
C ALA A 97 -1.52 17.05 9.57
N PRO A 98 -0.20 17.27 9.84
CA PRO A 98 0.30 18.61 10.18
C PRO A 98 0.19 19.64 9.04
N GLN A 99 0.06 19.19 7.79
CA GLN A 99 -0.07 20.06 6.61
C GLN A 99 -1.53 20.44 6.31
N GLY A 100 -2.49 19.98 7.12
CA GLY A 100 -3.92 20.23 6.97
C GLY A 100 -4.70 18.97 6.66
N PHE A 101 -6.03 19.09 6.66
CA PHE A 101 -6.92 17.96 6.36
C PHE A 101 -6.84 17.52 4.90
N TRP A 102 -6.47 18.42 4.00
CA TRP A 102 -6.30 18.17 2.57
C TRP A 102 -4.87 18.57 2.16
N PRO A 103 -3.85 17.74 2.46
CA PRO A 103 -2.43 18.11 2.32
C PRO A 103 -2.00 18.47 0.89
N VAL A 104 -2.83 18.15 -0.09
CA VAL A 104 -2.57 18.36 -1.52
C VAL A 104 -2.98 19.77 -2.00
N LEU A 105 -3.80 20.50 -1.22
CA LEU A 105 -4.25 21.87 -1.51
C LEU A 105 -3.43 22.91 -0.75
#